data_AF-A0A9X8H7J1-F1
#
_entry.id   AF-A0A9X8H7J1-F1
#
_cell.length_a   1.000
_cell.length_b   1.000
_cell.length_c   1.000
_cell.angle_alpha   90.00
_cell.angle_beta   90.00
_cell.angle_gamma   90.00
#
_symmetry.space_group_name_H-M   'P 1'
#
loop_
_entity.id
_entity.type
_entity.pdbx_description
1 polymer ?
#
loop_
_entity_poly.entity_id
_entity_poly.type
_entity_poly.pdbx_seq_one_letter_code
_entity_poly.pdbx_strand_id
1 'polypeptide(L)'
;MHRWEAEFEMLDTDRDDVITRDEFLRYCDQTFGPHLKVAIKFIKSQADYDRECYHRQRLDLNFVLGLVPSPAELPDDFAQTMSQLPLSHLSHINMAEYANLVVMPAADRSLEDIFLKERPSEAQVIDMIKQSSATSSENTSATPPPKLPYELIPASPAVDMWALGCMLFQLLSGEELVPTDVNQDVTADYIDAAA
;
A
#
# COMPACT_ATOMS: atom_id res chain seq x y z
N MET A 1 -26.50 20.59 0.71
CA MET A 1 -25.84 20.26 1.98
C MET A 1 -24.86 19.15 1.68
N HIS A 2 -23.58 19.44 1.80
CA HIS A 2 -22.53 18.46 1.54
C HIS A 2 -22.63 17.32 2.56
N ARG A 3 -22.29 16.09 2.17
CA ARG A 3 -22.42 14.89 3.00
C ARG A 3 -21.73 15.03 4.38
N TRP A 4 -20.63 15.77 4.43
CA TRP A 4 -19.85 15.99 5.66
C TRP A 4 -20.51 16.97 6.64
N GLU A 5 -21.32 17.93 6.18
CA GLU A 5 -22.00 18.90 7.06
C GLU A 5 -23.03 18.20 7.96
N ALA A 6 -23.76 17.23 7.39
CA ALA A 6 -24.71 16.41 8.14
C ALA A 6 -24.02 15.46 9.11
N GLU A 7 -22.83 14.94 8.76
CA GLU A 7 -22.01 14.12 9.67
C GLU A 7 -21.44 14.98 10.80
N PHE A 8 -21.03 16.21 10.51
CA PHE A 8 -20.56 17.19 11.50
C PHE A 8 -21.67 17.57 12.50
N GLU A 9 -22.90 17.82 12.03
CA GLU A 9 -24.06 18.08 12.90
C GLU A 9 -24.45 16.88 13.79
N MET A 10 -24.12 15.65 13.38
CA MET A 10 -24.30 14.46 14.21
C MET A 10 -23.20 14.28 15.26
N LEU A 11 -22.00 14.81 14.97
CA LEU A 11 -20.79 14.75 15.80
C LEU A 11 -20.81 15.81 16.91
N ASP A 12 -21.16 17.04 16.55
CA ASP A 12 -21.29 18.20 17.45
C ASP A 12 -22.57 18.08 18.29
N THR A 13 -22.48 17.27 19.35
CA THR A 13 -23.65 16.88 20.14
C THR A 13 -24.09 17.98 21.10
N ASP A 14 -23.15 18.83 21.53
CA ASP A 14 -23.39 19.99 22.40
C ASP A 14 -23.63 21.30 21.65
N ARG A 15 -23.48 21.29 20.32
CA ARG A 15 -23.74 22.41 19.39
C ARG A 15 -22.87 23.61 19.69
N ASP A 16 -21.61 23.36 20.03
CA ASP A 16 -20.64 24.40 20.30
C ASP A 16 -19.85 24.83 19.03
N ASP A 17 -20.21 24.28 17.87
CA ASP A 17 -19.57 24.44 16.56
C ASP A 17 -18.11 23.95 16.55
N VAL A 18 -17.72 23.11 17.51
CA VAL A 18 -16.40 22.49 17.63
C VAL A 18 -16.56 20.98 17.74
N ILE A 19 -15.60 20.23 17.19
CA ILE A 19 -15.52 18.78 17.42
C ILE A 19 -14.33 18.53 18.33
N THR A 20 -14.61 18.01 19.53
CA THR A 20 -13.54 17.56 20.42
C THR A 20 -12.93 16.26 19.90
N ARG A 21 -11.68 15.99 20.31
CA ARG A 21 -10.99 14.74 19.98
C ARG A 21 -11.81 13.49 20.36
N ASP A 22 -12.49 13.54 21.52
CA ASP A 22 -13.25 12.39 22.03
C ASP A 22 -14.55 12.16 21.24
N GLU A 23 -15.20 13.22 20.74
CA GLU A 23 -16.35 13.10 19.84
C GLU A 23 -15.96 12.53 18.48
N PHE A 24 -14.87 13.03 17.92
CA PHE A 24 -14.32 12.50 16.68
C PHE A 24 -13.99 11.01 16.80
N LEU A 25 -13.28 10.61 17.86
CA LEU A 25 -12.94 9.20 18.09
C LEU A 25 -14.19 8.33 18.31
N ARG A 26 -15.18 8.82 19.05
CA ARG A 26 -16.45 8.11 19.27
C ARG A 26 -17.22 7.87 17.98
N TYR A 27 -17.27 8.87 17.10
CA TYR A 27 -17.84 8.71 15.77
C TYR A 27 -17.07 7.73 14.91
N CYS A 28 -15.74 7.78 14.94
CA CYS A 28 -14.92 6.79 14.25
C CYS A 28 -15.22 5.36 14.73
N ASP A 29 -15.31 5.15 16.04
CA ASP A 29 -15.65 3.85 16.63
C ASP A 29 -17.06 3.37 16.24
N GLN A 30 -18.04 4.27 16.19
CA GLN A 30 -19.43 3.94 15.81
C GLN A 30 -19.58 3.65 14.32
N THR A 31 -18.89 4.41 13.46
CA THR A 31 -19.04 4.36 12.01
C THR A 31 -18.16 3.27 11.38
N PHE A 32 -16.94 3.12 11.88
CA PHE A 32 -15.92 2.23 11.30
C PHE A 32 -15.52 1.06 12.22
N GLY A 33 -15.97 1.07 13.47
CA GLY A 33 -15.58 0.10 14.49
C GLY A 33 -14.29 0.48 15.22
N PRO A 34 -14.06 -0.10 16.43
CA PRO A 34 -12.95 0.30 17.32
C PRO A 34 -11.56 -0.13 16.86
N HIS A 35 -11.46 -0.84 15.74
CA HIS A 35 -10.23 -1.54 15.32
C HIS A 35 -9.86 -1.30 13.87
N LEU A 36 -10.49 -0.34 13.17
CA LEU A 36 -10.07 -0.03 11.81
C LEU A 36 -8.66 0.59 11.85
N LYS A 37 -7.67 -0.23 11.53
CA LYS A 37 -6.31 0.21 11.26
C LYS A 37 -6.20 0.41 9.76
N VAL A 38 -5.61 1.54 9.37
CA VAL A 38 -5.35 1.85 7.97
C VAL A 38 -3.85 2.07 7.76
N ALA A 39 -3.39 1.75 6.57
CA ALA A 39 -2.10 2.18 6.06
C ALA A 39 -2.32 3.36 5.11
N ILE A 40 -1.52 4.41 5.27
CA ILE A 40 -1.54 5.59 4.41
C ILE A 40 -0.23 5.61 3.61
N LYS A 41 -0.34 5.48 2.29
CA LYS A 41 0.79 5.54 1.36
C LYS A 41 0.83 6.92 0.71
N PHE A 42 1.92 7.64 0.95
CA PHE A 42 2.19 8.97 0.39
C PHE A 42 2.90 8.84 -0.96
N ILE A 43 2.40 9.50 -1.99
CA ILE A 43 2.88 9.40 -3.37
C ILE A 43 3.18 10.81 -3.91
N LYS A 44 4.42 11.01 -4.39
CA LYS A 44 4.87 12.29 -4.96
C LYS A 44 4.34 12.55 -6.37
N SER A 45 4.31 11.51 -7.21
CA SER A 45 3.93 11.59 -8.62
C SER A 45 2.42 11.42 -8.79
N GLN A 46 1.76 12.40 -9.42
CA GLN A 46 0.34 12.31 -9.77
C GLN A 46 0.06 11.09 -10.67
N ALA A 47 0.92 10.86 -11.66
CA ALA A 47 0.74 9.76 -12.61
C ALA A 47 0.84 8.38 -11.94
N ASP A 48 1.69 8.24 -10.92
CA ASP A 48 1.79 6.97 -10.16
C ASP A 48 0.62 6.80 -9.20
N TYR A 49 0.09 7.89 -8.63
CA TYR A 49 -1.15 7.86 -7.86
C TYR A 49 -2.35 7.45 -8.71
N ASP A 50 -2.53 8.07 -9.88
CA ASP A 50 -3.63 7.74 -10.80
C ASP A 50 -3.55 6.27 -11.24
N ARG A 51 -2.34 5.79 -11.52
CA ARG A 51 -2.08 4.38 -11.87
C ARG A 51 -2.46 3.44 -10.73
N GLU A 52 -1.98 3.71 -9.51
CA GLU A 52 -2.30 2.90 -8.32
C GLU A 52 -3.82 2.82 -8.09
N CYS A 53 -4.52 3.96 -8.16
CA CYS A 53 -5.97 4.03 -8.00
C CYS A 53 -6.70 3.27 -9.11
N TYR A 54 -6.30 3.46 -10.37
CA TYR A 54 -6.90 2.81 -11.52
C TYR A 54 -6.83 1.27 -11.42
N HIS A 55 -5.68 0.71 -11.06
CA HIS A 55 -5.55 -0.74 -10.92
C HIS A 55 -6.35 -1.29 -9.75
N ARG A 56 -6.25 -0.67 -8.57
CA ARG A 56 -6.93 -1.20 -7.37
C ARG A 56 -8.44 -1.19 -7.47
N GLN A 57 -9.04 -0.28 -8.24
CA GLN A 57 -10.49 -0.26 -8.49
C GLN A 57 -10.98 -1.45 -9.32
N ARG A 58 -10.07 -2.15 -10.01
CA ARG A 58 -10.40 -3.21 -10.98
C ARG A 58 -9.99 -4.62 -10.51
N LEU A 59 -9.33 -4.72 -9.37
CA LEU A 59 -8.84 -5.98 -8.82
C LEU A 59 -9.85 -6.59 -7.84
N ASP A 60 -9.83 -7.93 -7.72
CA ASP A 60 -10.70 -8.65 -6.80
C ASP A 60 -10.26 -8.40 -5.35
N LEU A 61 -11.16 -7.81 -4.57
CA LEU A 61 -10.92 -7.42 -3.18
C LEU A 61 -10.76 -8.60 -2.22
N ASN A 62 -11.07 -9.82 -2.65
CA ASN A 62 -10.78 -11.03 -1.86
C ASN A 62 -9.27 -11.33 -1.80
N PHE A 63 -8.50 -10.82 -2.76
CA PHE A 63 -7.08 -11.13 -2.93
C PHE A 63 -6.19 -9.88 -2.89
N VAL A 64 -6.77 -8.70 -3.16
CA VAL A 64 -6.07 -7.42 -3.15
C VAL A 64 -6.67 -6.48 -2.13
N LEU A 65 -5.81 -5.80 -1.37
CA LEU A 65 -6.24 -4.73 -0.49
C LEU A 65 -6.93 -3.61 -1.28
N GLY A 66 -8.23 -3.47 -1.04
CA GLY A 66 -9.03 -2.38 -1.58
C GLY A 66 -8.64 -1.02 -1.01
N LEU A 67 -9.15 0.03 -1.66
CA LEU A 67 -9.03 1.39 -1.16
C LEU A 67 -10.14 1.69 -0.15
N VAL A 68 -9.79 2.35 0.95
CA VAL A 68 -10.76 2.95 1.86
C VAL A 68 -11.27 4.24 1.21
N PRO A 69 -12.54 4.62 1.39
CA PRO A 69 -13.04 5.91 0.92
C PRO A 69 -12.12 7.05 1.38
N SER A 70 -11.56 7.78 0.42
CA SER A 70 -10.76 8.98 0.63
C SER A 70 -11.60 10.21 0.22
N PRO A 71 -11.38 11.39 0.80
CA PRO A 71 -12.00 12.62 0.31
C PRO A 71 -11.77 12.78 -1.19
N ALA A 72 -12.82 13.16 -1.94
CA ALA A 72 -12.72 13.39 -3.38
C ALA A 72 -11.79 14.56 -3.71
N GLU A 73 -11.73 15.54 -2.80
CA GLU A 73 -10.84 16.69 -2.86
C GLU A 73 -10.24 16.89 -1.45
N LEU A 74 -8.94 17.14 -1.40
CA LEU A 74 -8.26 17.51 -0.16
C LEU A 74 -8.47 19.01 0.09
N PRO A 75 -8.49 19.45 1.37
CA PRO A 75 -8.56 20.88 1.69
C PRO A 75 -7.47 21.71 1.02
N ASP A 76 -7.75 22.97 0.69
CA ASP A 76 -6.79 23.89 0.04
C ASP A 76 -5.50 24.10 0.87
N ASP A 77 -5.60 24.01 2.20
CA ASP A 77 -4.49 24.14 3.14
C ASP A 77 -3.75 22.82 3.41
N PHE A 78 -4.15 21.73 2.76
CA PHE A 78 -3.57 20.41 2.97
C PHE A 78 -2.06 20.39 2.72
N ALA A 79 -1.59 21.01 1.63
CA ALA A 79 -0.15 21.07 1.32
C ALA A 79 0.65 21.83 2.40
N GLN A 80 0.06 22.90 2.95
CA GLN A 80 0.66 23.66 4.03
C GLN A 80 0.71 22.83 5.32
N THR A 81 -0.36 22.12 5.64
CA THR A 81 -0.42 21.19 6.79
C THR A 81 0.62 20.07 6.65
N MET A 82 0.72 19.45 5.47
CA MET A 82 1.71 18.41 5.21
C MET A 82 3.14 18.91 5.33
N SER A 83 3.43 20.14 4.88
CA SER A 83 4.77 20.74 5.02
C SER A 83 5.25 20.86 6.48
N GLN A 84 4.30 20.94 7.42
CA GLN A 84 4.59 21.08 8.86
C GLN A 84 4.68 19.73 9.58
N LEU A 85 4.41 18.61 8.88
CA LEU A 85 4.45 17.29 9.48
C LEU A 85 5.89 16.93 9.86
N PRO A 86 6.23 16.79 11.16
CA PRO A 86 7.59 16.55 11.58
C PRO A 86 7.96 15.08 11.35
N LEU A 87 8.91 14.82 10.45
CA LEU A 87 9.55 13.52 10.31
C LEU A 87 10.89 13.54 11.05
N SER A 88 10.88 13.11 12.31
CA SER A 88 12.02 13.17 13.25
C SER A 88 13.34 12.62 12.69
N HIS A 89 13.30 11.63 11.80
CA HIS A 89 14.48 11.01 11.19
C HIS A 89 14.66 11.34 9.70
N LEU A 90 13.75 12.12 9.09
CA LEU A 90 13.71 12.41 7.66
C LEU A 90 13.50 13.91 7.41
N SER A 91 14.24 14.76 8.12
CA SER A 91 14.11 16.23 8.05
C SER A 91 14.41 16.85 6.68
N HIS A 92 14.98 16.07 5.75
CA HIS A 92 15.24 16.48 4.37
C HIS A 92 14.04 16.26 3.45
N ILE A 93 13.02 15.53 3.90
CA ILE A 93 11.82 15.23 3.11
C ILE A 93 10.80 16.34 3.34
N ASN A 94 10.46 17.05 2.28
CA ASN A 94 9.33 17.98 2.28
C ASN A 94 8.05 17.20 1.97
N MET A 95 7.25 16.95 3.01
CA MET A 95 5.99 16.20 2.88
C MET A 95 4.93 16.91 2.02
N ALA A 96 5.06 18.22 1.77
CA ALA A 96 4.20 18.93 0.81
C ALA A 96 4.35 18.39 -0.63
N GLU A 97 5.50 17.78 -0.95
CA GLU A 97 5.71 17.15 -2.26
C GLU A 97 4.95 15.83 -2.41
N TYR A 98 4.44 15.26 -1.31
CA TYR A 98 3.73 13.99 -1.28
C TYR A 98 2.23 14.21 -1.02
N ALA A 99 1.61 15.03 -1.86
CA ALA A 99 0.22 15.44 -1.72
C ALA A 99 -0.78 14.34 -2.13
N ASN A 100 -0.36 13.30 -2.83
CA ASN A 100 -1.24 12.21 -3.23
C ASN A 100 -1.22 11.10 -2.18
N LEU A 101 -2.40 10.69 -1.71
CA LEU A 101 -2.52 9.70 -0.63
C LEU A 101 -3.39 8.55 -1.06
N VAL A 102 -2.93 7.34 -0.76
CA VAL A 102 -3.73 6.13 -0.89
C VAL A 102 -3.97 5.56 0.50
N VAL A 103 -5.23 5.48 0.89
CA VAL A 103 -5.65 4.90 2.17
C VAL A 103 -6.16 3.49 1.92
N MET A 104 -5.62 2.52 2.65
CA MET A 104 -5.99 1.12 2.53
C MET A 104 -6.13 0.49 3.92
N PRO A 105 -6.92 -0.59 4.09
CA PRO A 105 -6.94 -1.34 5.34
C PRO A 105 -5.52 -1.80 5.68
N ALA A 106 -5.13 -1.71 6.95
CA ALA A 106 -3.85 -2.24 7.39
C ALA A 106 -3.93 -3.77 7.35
N ALA A 107 -2.99 -4.40 6.65
CA ALA A 107 -2.79 -5.84 6.76
C ALA A 107 -2.22 -6.17 8.14
N ASP A 108 -2.53 -7.37 8.65
CA ASP A 108 -2.02 -7.81 9.94
C ASP A 108 -0.49 -7.88 9.96
N ARG A 109 0.11 -8.42 8.89
CA ARG A 109 1.56 -8.69 8.75
C ARG A 109 1.98 -8.76 7.28
N SER A 110 3.28 -8.60 7.01
CA SER A 110 3.87 -8.91 5.70
C SER A 110 4.17 -10.41 5.54
N LEU A 111 4.41 -10.86 4.30
CA LEU A 111 4.87 -12.23 4.04
C LEU A 111 6.23 -12.53 4.69
N GLU A 112 7.11 -11.54 4.75
CA GLU A 112 8.41 -11.64 5.43
C GLU A 112 8.25 -11.92 6.92
N ASP A 113 7.36 -11.17 7.59
CA ASP A 113 7.06 -11.38 9.01
C ASP A 113 6.51 -12.80 9.26
N ILE A 114 5.65 -13.29 8.36
CA ILE A 114 5.10 -14.65 8.42
C ILE A 114 6.22 -15.68 8.30
N PHE A 115 7.08 -15.52 7.29
CA PHE A 115 8.19 -16.42 7.05
C PHE A 115 9.13 -16.49 8.26
N LEU A 116 9.61 -15.34 8.73
CA LEU A 116 10.60 -15.25 9.79
C LEU A 116 10.06 -15.70 11.16
N LYS A 117 8.79 -15.43 11.46
CA LYS A 117 8.26 -15.59 12.83
C LYS A 117 7.38 -16.82 13.02
N GLU A 118 6.79 -17.37 11.96
CA GLU A 118 5.78 -18.43 12.10
C GLU A 118 6.17 -19.77 11.50
N ARG A 119 7.11 -19.80 10.54
CA ARG A 119 7.54 -21.03 9.86
C ARG A 119 6.35 -21.89 9.42
N PRO A 120 5.48 -21.36 8.56
CA PRO A 120 4.24 -22.04 8.16
C PRO A 120 4.51 -23.42 7.57
N SER A 121 3.63 -24.37 7.86
CA SER A 121 3.67 -25.70 7.25
C SER A 121 3.39 -25.64 5.75
N GLU A 122 3.85 -26.64 4.99
CA GLU A 122 3.62 -26.75 3.54
C GLU A 122 2.15 -26.57 3.16
N ALA A 123 1.22 -27.13 3.94
CA ALA A 123 -0.22 -26.97 3.73
C ALA A 123 -0.69 -25.51 3.87
N GLN A 124 -0.14 -24.75 4.83
CA GLN A 124 -0.46 -23.33 5.02
C GLN A 124 0.11 -22.48 3.88
N VAL A 125 1.32 -22.80 3.41
CA VAL A 125 1.92 -22.14 2.24
C VAL A 125 1.06 -22.39 0.99
N ILE A 126 0.57 -23.62 0.79
CA ILE A 126 -0.34 -23.97 -0.32
C ILE A 126 -1.66 -23.16 -0.27
N ASP A 127 -2.22 -22.93 0.91
CA ASP A 127 -3.44 -22.12 1.00
C ASP A 127 -3.17 -20.62 0.78
N MET A 128 -2.02 -20.10 1.20
CA MET A 128 -1.58 -18.74 0.86
C MET A 128 -1.38 -18.57 -0.66
N ILE A 129 -0.80 -19.58 -1.33
CA ILE A 129 -0.58 -19.59 -2.80
C ILE A 129 -1.89 -19.40 -3.56
N LYS A 130 -2.94 -20.14 -3.16
CA LYS A 130 -4.24 -20.09 -3.84
C LYS A 130 -4.85 -18.69 -3.81
N GLN A 131 -4.55 -17.90 -2.77
CA GLN A 131 -5.02 -16.53 -2.65
C GLN A 131 -4.23 -15.57 -3.56
N SER A 132 -2.92 -15.74 -3.71
CA SER A 132 -2.11 -14.84 -4.55
C SER A 132 -2.30 -15.08 -6.06
N SER A 133 -2.51 -16.33 -6.50
CA SER A 133 -2.58 -16.67 -7.94
C SER A 133 -3.81 -16.15 -8.68
N ALA A 134 -4.86 -15.71 -7.98
CA ALA A 134 -6.10 -15.23 -8.58
C ALA A 134 -6.02 -13.78 -9.12
N THR A 135 -4.87 -13.12 -8.97
CA THR A 135 -4.75 -11.65 -9.07
C THR A 135 -4.08 -11.14 -10.35
N SER A 136 -3.39 -12.00 -11.09
CA SER A 136 -2.52 -11.55 -12.21
C SER A 136 -3.24 -11.58 -13.55
N SER A 137 -3.94 -10.50 -13.89
CA SER A 137 -4.22 -10.15 -15.28
C SER A 137 -4.63 -8.67 -15.40
N GLU A 138 -3.69 -7.78 -15.75
CA GLU A 138 -3.92 -6.65 -16.68
C GLU A 138 -2.62 -5.84 -16.92
N ASN A 139 -2.53 -5.27 -18.13
CA ASN A 139 -1.33 -4.76 -18.81
C ASN A 139 -1.14 -3.25 -18.57
N THR A 140 0.09 -2.76 -18.39
CA THR A 140 0.38 -1.31 -18.19
C THR A 140 1.47 -0.77 -19.12
N SER A 141 1.10 0.22 -19.92
CA SER A 141 2.04 1.14 -20.57
C SER A 141 2.24 2.38 -19.69
N ALA A 142 3.48 2.68 -19.29
CA ALA A 142 3.83 3.97 -18.70
C ALA A 142 5.25 4.42 -19.13
N THR A 143 5.41 5.73 -19.21
CA THR A 143 6.55 6.51 -19.73
C THR A 143 7.92 6.17 -19.10
N PRO A 144 9.03 6.29 -19.86
CA PRO A 144 10.32 5.78 -19.42
C PRO A 144 10.96 6.66 -18.31
N PRO A 145 11.46 6.05 -17.22
CA PRO A 145 12.27 6.71 -16.21
C PRO A 145 13.64 7.19 -16.78
N PRO A 146 14.40 8.02 -16.02
CA PRO A 146 15.78 8.36 -16.35
C PRO A 146 16.61 7.09 -16.65
N LYS A 147 17.57 7.21 -17.57
CA LYS A 147 18.29 6.08 -18.19
C LYS A 147 18.86 5.11 -17.15
N LEU A 148 18.11 4.03 -16.90
CA LEU A 148 18.52 2.94 -16.02
C LEU A 148 19.69 2.18 -16.66
N PRO A 149 20.57 1.57 -15.85
CA PRO A 149 21.72 0.81 -16.37
C PRO A 149 21.33 -0.51 -17.06
N TYR A 150 20.03 -0.84 -17.09
CA TYR A 150 19.47 -2.04 -17.69
C TYR A 150 18.34 -1.68 -18.67
N GLU A 151 18.07 -2.59 -19.60
CA GLU A 151 16.95 -2.47 -20.53
C GLU A 151 15.63 -2.71 -19.77
N LEU A 152 14.63 -1.87 -20.04
CA LEU A 152 13.31 -2.02 -19.44
C LEU A 152 12.58 -3.18 -20.12
N ILE A 153 12.29 -4.23 -19.35
CA ILE A 153 11.45 -5.33 -19.80
C ILE A 153 9.99 -4.94 -19.56
N PRO A 154 9.09 -5.10 -20.55
CA PRO A 154 7.66 -4.89 -20.34
C PRO A 154 7.14 -5.77 -19.20
N ALA A 155 6.39 -5.18 -18.27
CA ALA A 155 5.68 -5.94 -17.26
C ALA A 155 4.75 -6.95 -17.96
N SER A 156 4.83 -8.22 -17.56
CA SER A 156 3.97 -9.27 -18.09
C SER A 156 3.55 -10.22 -16.97
N PRO A 157 2.41 -10.90 -17.09
CA PRO A 157 1.99 -11.89 -16.09
C PRO A 157 3.02 -12.98 -15.84
N ALA A 158 3.89 -13.28 -16.81
CA ALA A 158 4.96 -14.25 -16.65
C ALA A 158 6.01 -13.78 -15.63
N VAL A 159 6.30 -12.48 -15.56
CA VAL A 159 7.23 -11.90 -14.57
C VAL A 159 6.62 -11.98 -13.17
N ASP A 160 5.32 -11.69 -13.03
CA ASP A 160 4.62 -11.82 -11.74
C ASP A 160 4.61 -13.28 -11.25
N MET A 161 4.38 -14.23 -12.17
CA MET A 161 4.40 -15.67 -11.85
C MET A 161 5.80 -16.15 -11.48
N TRP A 162 6.86 -15.60 -12.10
CA TRP A 162 8.25 -15.88 -11.72
C TRP A 162 8.56 -15.36 -10.32
N ALA A 163 8.23 -14.09 -10.03
CA ALA A 163 8.41 -13.48 -8.72
C ALA A 163 7.62 -14.25 -7.65
N LEU A 164 6.39 -14.67 -7.96
CA LEU A 164 5.61 -15.56 -7.11
C LEU A 164 6.40 -16.86 -6.85
N GLY A 165 6.91 -17.52 -7.89
CA GLY A 165 7.73 -18.72 -7.76
C GLY A 165 8.92 -18.56 -6.80
N CYS A 166 9.65 -17.43 -6.88
CA CYS A 166 10.74 -17.12 -5.96
C CYS A 166 10.25 -17.03 -4.50
N MET A 167 9.15 -16.32 -4.26
CA MET A 167 8.56 -16.22 -2.92
C MET A 167 8.13 -17.59 -2.37
N LEU A 168 7.57 -18.45 -3.23
CA LEU A 168 7.15 -19.79 -2.82
C LEU A 168 8.32 -20.70 -2.48
N PHE A 169 9.39 -20.63 -3.28
CA PHE A 169 10.61 -21.37 -2.98
C PHE A 169 11.16 -20.98 -1.61
N GLN A 170 11.20 -19.68 -1.31
CA GLN A 170 11.66 -19.18 -0.02
C GLN A 170 10.78 -19.65 1.13
N LEU A 171 9.45 -19.52 1.00
CA LEU A 171 8.51 -19.98 2.02
C LEU A 171 8.58 -21.48 2.30
N LEU A 172 8.83 -22.31 1.29
CA LEU A 172 8.87 -23.78 1.43
C LEU A 172 10.24 -24.30 1.89
N SER A 173 11.33 -23.74 1.36
CA SER A 173 12.68 -24.26 1.58
C SER A 173 13.40 -23.58 2.74
N GLY A 174 13.01 -22.37 3.10
CA GLY A 174 13.77 -21.53 4.02
C GLY A 174 14.92 -20.75 3.37
N GLU A 175 15.16 -20.94 2.07
CA GLU A 175 16.31 -20.40 1.32
C GLU A 175 15.82 -19.51 0.17
N GLU A 176 16.57 -18.47 -0.17
CA GLU A 176 16.25 -17.62 -1.33
C GLU A 176 16.65 -18.32 -2.64
N LEU A 177 15.73 -18.36 -3.61
CA LEU A 177 16.03 -18.90 -4.95
C LEU A 177 17.06 -18.02 -5.68
N VAL A 178 16.95 -16.71 -5.48
CA VAL A 178 17.88 -15.68 -5.97
C VAL A 178 18.35 -14.89 -4.74
N PRO A 179 19.64 -14.94 -4.39
CA PRO A 179 20.16 -14.24 -3.22
C PRO A 179 20.01 -12.73 -3.32
N THR A 180 19.43 -12.14 -2.28
CA THR A 180 19.28 -10.70 -2.12
C THR A 180 20.17 -10.15 -1.01
N ASP A 181 20.41 -8.84 -1.05
CA ASP A 181 21.11 -8.15 0.03
C ASP A 181 20.16 -7.78 1.20
N VAL A 182 20.68 -7.04 2.19
CA VAL A 182 19.88 -6.58 3.34
C VAL A 182 18.71 -5.66 2.95
N ASN A 183 18.74 -5.07 1.76
CA ASN A 183 17.68 -4.23 1.22
C ASN A 183 16.71 -5.01 0.32
N GLN A 184 16.88 -6.34 0.22
CA GLN A 184 16.13 -7.21 -0.68
C GLN A 184 16.38 -6.90 -2.17
N ASP A 185 17.52 -6.28 -2.48
CA ASP A 185 17.97 -6.09 -3.86
C ASP A 185 18.73 -7.33 -4.34
N VAL A 186 18.46 -7.78 -5.58
CA VAL A 186 19.24 -8.87 -6.19
C VAL A 186 20.70 -8.45 -6.28
N THR A 187 21.58 -9.25 -5.67
CA THR A 187 23.01 -8.97 -5.67
C THR A 187 23.57 -9.05 -7.10
N ALA A 188 24.52 -8.18 -7.43
CA ALA A 188 25.01 -8.01 -8.81
C ALA A 188 25.49 -9.33 -9.46
N ASP A 189 26.02 -10.25 -8.65
CA ASP A 189 26.54 -11.55 -9.08
C ASP A 189 25.44 -12.54 -9.51
N TYR A 190 24.17 -12.25 -9.20
CA TYR A 190 23.03 -13.13 -9.43
C TYR A 190 21.95 -12.51 -10.34
N ILE A 191 22.19 -11.31 -10.90
CA ILE A 191 21.26 -10.65 -11.81
C ILE A 191 20.97 -11.53 -13.05
N ASP A 192 22.01 -12.18 -13.60
CA ASP A 192 21.87 -13.06 -14.77
C ASP A 192 21.07 -14.34 -14.46
N ALA A 193 20.99 -14.76 -13.19
CA ALA A 193 20.17 -15.89 -12.76
C ALA A 193 18.70 -15.48 -12.46
N ALA A 194 18.47 -14.17 -12.31
CA ALA A 194 17.16 -13.59 -12.01
C ALA A 194 16.40 -13.09 -13.25
N ALA A 195 17.10 -12.93 -14.38
CA ALA A 195 16.63 -12.40 -15.67
C ALA A 195 16.14 -13.51 -16.62
#